data_AF-A0A352VKA3-F1
#
_entry.id   AF-A0A352VKA3-F1
#
_cell.length_a   1.000
_cell.length_b   1.000
_cell.length_c   1.000
_cell.angle_alpha   90.00
_cell.angle_beta   90.00
_cell.angle_gamma   90.00
#
_symmetry.space_group_name_H-M   'P 1'
#
loop_
_entity.id
_entity.type
_entity.pdbx_description
1 polymer ?
#
loop_
_entity_poly.entity_id
_entity_poly.type
_entity_poly.pdbx_seq_one_letter_code
_entity_poly.pdbx_strand_id
1 'polypeptide(L)'
;MRRTTPFLAAGLVVVGLELSKQAASLTLVRLSSGFQSMRAGFGYLVSPTRFVVGVSLLAIGLFAFVAQMILESAEGRVSAVGDVCPVCRGDTERMKRLRMHRILSTFMGRRLTRRRCNACKWTGLSVKY
;
A
#
# COMPACT_ATOMS: atom_id res chain seq x y z
N MET A 1 14.99 5.96 -5.18
CA MET A 1 15.54 6.19 -3.81
C MET A 1 14.90 7.35 -3.03
N ARG A 2 13.92 8.12 -3.55
CA ARG A 2 13.37 9.30 -2.86
C ARG A 2 12.02 9.11 -2.11
N ARG A 3 11.43 7.90 -2.11
CA ARG A 3 10.02 7.69 -1.68
C ARG A 3 9.79 6.80 -0.45
N THR A 4 10.82 6.14 0.08
CA THR A 4 10.70 5.34 1.33
C THR A 4 10.87 6.17 2.60
N THR A 5 11.44 7.37 2.49
CA THR A 5 11.60 8.36 3.57
C THR A 5 10.30 8.77 4.28
N PRO A 6 9.16 9.02 3.61
CA PRO A 6 7.92 9.38 4.30
C PRO A 6 7.38 8.24 5.19
N PHE A 7 7.51 6.98 4.79
CA PHE A 7 7.06 5.84 5.59
C PHE A 7 7.90 5.65 6.84
N LEU A 8 9.22 5.78 6.70
CA LEU A 8 10.15 5.67 7.81
C LEU A 8 9.97 6.82 8.81
N ALA A 9 9.73 8.04 8.31
CA ALA A 9 9.40 9.20 9.13
C ALA A 9 8.06 9.03 9.86
N ALA A 10 7.01 8.55 9.18
CA ALA A 10 5.72 8.27 9.79
C ALA A 10 5.84 7.20 10.89
N GLY A 11 6.59 6.13 10.62
CA GLY A 11 6.89 5.09 11.62
C GLY A 11 7.61 5.62 12.84
N LEU A 12 8.65 6.46 12.65
CA LEU A 12 9.37 7.11 13.74
C LEU A 12 8.47 8.03 14.58
N VAL A 13 7.55 8.76 13.96
CA VAL A 13 6.57 9.59 14.69
C VAL A 13 5.64 8.74 15.53
N VAL A 14 5.11 7.63 15.00
CA VAL A 14 4.24 6.72 15.76
C VAL A 14 4.99 6.10 16.95
N VAL A 15 6.21 5.60 16.71
CA VAL A 15 7.05 5.04 17.77
C VAL A 15 7.41 6.11 18.82
N GLY A 16 7.73 7.33 18.40
CA GLY A 16 8.01 8.43 19.30
C GLY A 16 6.80 8.85 20.15
N LEU A 17 5.60 8.88 19.57
CA LEU A 17 4.35 9.15 20.30
C LEU A 17 4.05 8.05 21.33
N GLU A 18 4.37 6.80 21.00
CA GLU A 18 4.19 5.68 21.93
C GLU A 18 5.19 5.73 23.08
N LEU A 19 6.49 5.92 22.78
CA LEU A 19 7.53 6.01 23.80
C LEU A 19 7.35 7.23 24.72
N SER A 20 6.84 8.35 24.20
CA SER A 20 6.68 9.59 24.97
C SER A 20 5.40 9.66 25.78
N LYS A 21 4.28 9.13 25.26
CA LYS A 21 2.94 9.36 25.82
C LYS A 21 2.05 8.12 25.89
N GLN A 22 2.53 6.94 25.50
CA GLN A 22 1.70 5.74 25.31
C GLN A 22 0.45 6.02 24.46
N ALA A 23 0.57 6.94 23.49
CA ALA A 23 -0.59 7.48 22.80
C ALA A 23 -1.25 6.45 21.89
N ALA A 24 -0.49 5.57 21.23
CA ALA A 24 -1.03 4.55 20.34
C ALA A 24 -1.68 3.40 21.13
N SER A 25 -1.06 2.92 22.21
CA SER A 25 -1.68 1.90 23.08
C SER A 25 -2.94 2.43 23.76
N LEU A 26 -2.90 3.66 24.29
CA LEU A 26 -4.06 4.25 24.98
C LEU A 26 -5.21 4.56 24.01
N THR A 27 -4.92 4.98 22.78
CA THR A 27 -5.95 5.15 21.75
C THR A 27 -6.55 3.81 21.32
N LEU A 28 -5.77 2.73 21.21
CA LEU A 28 -6.28 1.38 20.94
C LEU A 28 -7.23 0.88 22.05
N VAL A 29 -6.86 1.08 23.31
CA VAL A 29 -7.71 0.72 24.46
C VAL A 29 -9.01 1.54 24.46
N ARG A 30 -8.95 2.84 24.15
CA ARG A 30 -10.15 3.68 24.04
C ARG A 30 -11.04 3.30 22.86
N LEU A 31 -10.43 2.87 21.75
CA LEU A 31 -11.16 2.38 20.59
C LEU A 31 -11.90 1.09 20.94
N SER A 32 -11.24 0.14 21.62
CA SER A 32 -11.86 -1.12 22.03
C SER A 32 -12.98 -0.91 23.04
N SER A 33 -12.81 -0.02 24.02
CA SER A 33 -13.88 0.35 24.94
C SER A 33 -15.06 1.05 24.24
N GLY A 34 -14.78 1.85 23.20
CA GLY A 34 -15.81 2.47 22.35
C GLY A 34 -16.64 1.45 21.56
N PHE A 35 -15.98 0.41 21.02
CA PHE A 35 -16.68 -0.70 20.36
C PHE A 35 -17.50 -1.54 21.35
N GLN A 36 -16.96 -1.82 22.53
CA GLN A 36 -17.67 -2.57 23.57
C GLN A 36 -18.90 -1.80 24.08
N SER A 37 -18.80 -0.49 24.30
CA SER A 37 -19.94 0.36 24.69
C SER A 37 -21.01 0.44 23.60
N MET A 38 -20.64 0.54 22.32
CA MET A 38 -21.61 0.45 21.21
C MET A 38 -22.34 -0.90 21.16
N ARG A 39 -21.64 -2.01 21.43
CA ARG A 39 -22.23 -3.35 21.39
C ARG A 39 -23.08 -3.67 22.62
N ALA A 40 -22.70 -3.14 23.79
CA ALA A 40 -23.39 -3.35 25.05
C ALA A 40 -24.56 -2.38 25.30
N GLY A 41 -24.66 -1.28 24.53
CA GLY A 41 -25.76 -0.31 24.63
C GLY A 41 -25.67 0.62 25.85
N PHE A 42 -24.55 0.65 26.57
CA PHE A 42 -24.35 1.48 27.76
C PHE A 42 -23.35 2.62 27.51
N GLY A 43 -23.66 3.79 28.08
CA GLY A 43 -22.73 4.86 28.45
C GLY A 43 -21.66 5.22 27.41
N TYR A 44 -22.02 6.08 26.46
CA TYR A 44 -21.05 6.59 25.50
C TYR A 44 -20.14 7.66 26.14
N LEU A 45 -18.83 7.43 26.14
CA LEU A 45 -17.84 8.47 26.47
C LEU A 45 -17.77 9.59 25.41
N VAL A 46 -18.25 9.34 24.18
CA VAL A 46 -18.25 10.26 23.02
C VAL A 46 -19.52 10.01 22.20
N SER A 47 -20.13 11.03 21.60
CA SER A 47 -21.36 10.82 20.80
C SER A 47 -21.17 9.70 19.75
N PRO A 48 -22.14 8.78 19.59
CA PRO A 48 -22.02 7.65 18.68
C PRO A 48 -21.65 8.07 17.25
N THR A 49 -22.20 9.20 16.81
CA THR A 49 -21.91 9.82 15.50
C THR A 49 -20.44 10.19 15.33
N ARG A 50 -19.81 10.84 16.32
CA ARG A 50 -18.39 11.22 16.27
C ARG A 50 -17.49 9.99 16.30
N PHE A 51 -17.85 8.98 17.07
CA PHE A 51 -17.11 7.72 17.12
C PHE A 51 -17.13 7.01 15.76
N VAL A 52 -18.31 6.86 15.15
CA VAL A 52 -18.45 6.22 13.83
C VAL A 52 -17.67 6.98 12.76
N VAL A 53 -17.83 8.31 12.69
CA VAL A 53 -17.09 9.14 11.72
C VAL A 53 -15.58 9.02 11.92
N GLY A 54 -15.11 9.04 13.16
CA GLY A 54 -13.68 8.87 13.49
C GLY A 54 -13.15 7.51 13.04
N VAL A 55 -13.88 6.43 13.30
CA VAL A 55 -13.52 5.06 12.86
C VAL A 55 -13.52 4.96 11.34
N SER A 56 -14.51 5.53 10.65
CA SER A 56 -14.58 5.52 9.19
C SER A 56 -13.38 6.23 8.57
N LEU A 57 -13.01 7.41 9.08
CA LEU A 57 -11.85 8.14 8.61
C LEU A 57 -10.54 7.38 8.84
N LEU A 58 -10.39 6.74 10.01
CA LEU A 58 -9.24 5.86 10.29
C LEU A 58 -9.17 4.70 9.31
N ALA A 59 -10.30 4.05 9.01
CA ALA A 59 -10.35 2.94 8.05
C ALA A 59 -9.98 3.39 6.63
N ILE A 60 -10.49 4.54 6.18
CA ILE A 60 -10.16 5.11 4.86
C ILE A 60 -8.67 5.47 4.79
N GLY A 61 -8.13 6.10 5.82
CA GLY A 61 -6.71 6.46 5.90
C GLY A 61 -5.79 5.23 5.87
N LEU A 62 -6.14 4.19 6.65
CA LEU A 62 -5.40 2.93 6.65
C LEU A 62 -5.45 2.24 5.28
N PHE A 63 -6.63 2.23 4.64
CA PHE A 63 -6.79 1.67 3.31
C PHE A 63 -5.93 2.41 2.27
N ALA A 64 -5.95 3.75 2.28
CA ALA A 64 -5.13 4.56 1.39
C ALA A 64 -3.64 4.31 1.62
N PHE A 65 -3.21 4.21 2.87
CA PHE A 65 -1.82 3.92 3.24
C PHE A 65 -1.36 2.54 2.74
N VAL A 66 -2.16 1.50 2.97
CA VAL A 66 -1.86 0.14 2.50
C VAL A 66 -1.84 0.09 0.97
N ALA A 67 -2.81 0.75 0.30
CA ALA A 67 -2.84 0.82 -1.15
C ALA A 67 -1.59 1.49 -1.73
N GLN A 68 -1.09 2.56 -1.09
CA GLN A 68 0.17 3.20 -1.49
C GLN A 68 1.37 2.28 -1.29
N MET A 69 1.51 1.59 -0.15
CA MET A 69 2.61 0.63 0.05
C MET A 69 2.59 -0.52 -0.97
N ILE A 70 1.40 -1.04 -1.28
CA ILE A 70 1.26 -2.06 -2.33
C ILE A 70 1.67 -1.49 -3.68
N LEU A 71 1.29 -0.26 -4.00
CA LEU A 71 1.65 0.35 -5.27
C LEU A 71 3.16 0.56 -5.40
N GLU A 72 3.81 1.08 -4.36
CA GLU A 72 5.26 1.30 -4.36
C GLU A 72 6.05 0.00 -4.43
N SER A 73 5.64 -1.02 -3.68
CA SER A 73 6.25 -2.35 -3.76
C SER A 73 6.04 -3.00 -5.14
N ALA A 74 4.91 -2.70 -5.79
CA ALA A 74 4.65 -3.13 -7.15
C ALA A 74 5.49 -2.35 -8.18
N GLU A 75 5.68 -1.04 -8.03
CA GLU A 75 6.56 -0.23 -8.88
C GLU A 75 8.00 -0.72 -8.83
N GLY A 76 8.51 -1.12 -7.65
CA GLY A 76 9.84 -1.72 -7.51
C GLY A 76 10.03 -3.03 -8.29
N ARG A 77 8.94 -3.73 -8.66
CA ARG A 77 8.96 -4.95 -9.49
C ARG A 77 8.78 -4.67 -10.99
N VAL A 78 8.46 -3.43 -11.37
CA VAL A 78 8.35 -3.02 -12.76
C VAL A 78 9.72 -2.52 -13.21
N SER A 79 10.55 -3.44 -13.71
CA SER A 79 11.85 -3.08 -14.31
C SER A 79 11.60 -2.20 -15.54
N ALA A 80 12.02 -0.94 -15.44
CA ALA A 80 11.85 0.12 -16.43
C ALA A 80 12.77 -0.05 -17.66
N VAL A 81 12.78 -1.22 -18.27
CA VAL A 81 13.57 -1.48 -19.48
C VAL A 81 12.62 -1.94 -20.56
N GLY A 82 12.62 -1.23 -21.69
CA GLY A 82 11.71 -1.43 -22.82
C GLY A 82 11.80 -2.84 -23.42
N ASP A 83 12.31 -2.96 -24.65
CA ASP A 83 12.34 -4.24 -25.40
C ASP A 83 13.48 -5.18 -24.95
N VAL A 84 14.33 -4.73 -24.01
CA VAL A 84 15.60 -5.37 -23.66
C VAL A 84 15.58 -5.95 -22.24
N CYS A 85 16.12 -7.16 -22.06
CA CYS A 85 16.14 -7.84 -20.77
C CYS A 85 17.09 -7.17 -19.76
N PRO A 86 16.69 -6.96 -18.49
CA PRO A 86 17.57 -6.36 -17.49
C PRO A 86 18.71 -7.27 -17.04
N VAL A 87 18.60 -8.59 -17.22
CA VAL A 87 19.58 -9.58 -16.73
C VAL A 87 20.68 -9.82 -17.76
N CYS A 88 20.31 -10.11 -19.01
CA CYS A 88 21.25 -10.51 -20.05
C CYS A 88 21.29 -9.58 -21.26
N ARG A 89 20.55 -8.46 -21.23
CA ARG A 89 20.37 -7.53 -22.36
C ARG A 89 19.90 -8.17 -23.68
N GLY A 90 19.40 -9.40 -23.64
CA GLY A 90 18.81 -10.07 -24.80
C GLY A 90 17.38 -9.57 -25.09
N ASP A 91 16.89 -9.93 -26.28
CA ASP A 91 15.53 -9.58 -26.70
C ASP A 91 14.47 -10.19 -25.79
N THR A 92 13.38 -9.44 -25.63
CA THR A 92 12.23 -9.86 -24.84
C THR A 92 10.97 -9.93 -25.68
N GLU A 93 10.24 -11.03 -25.55
CA GLU A 93 8.97 -11.26 -26.21
C GLU A 93 7.79 -10.79 -25.33
N ARG A 94 6.77 -10.22 -25.97
CA ARG A 94 5.55 -9.78 -25.30
C ARG A 94 4.63 -10.96 -24.99
N MET A 95 4.26 -11.10 -23.72
CA MET A 95 3.30 -12.11 -23.28
C MET A 95 1.92 -11.54 -22.98
N LYS A 96 0.91 -12.42 -23.00
CA LYS A 96 -0.46 -12.09 -22.60
C LYS A 96 -0.47 -11.61 -21.14
N ARG A 97 -1.17 -10.49 -20.88
CA ARG A 97 -1.31 -9.93 -19.54
C ARG A 97 -2.30 -10.76 -18.72
N LEU A 98 -1.98 -11.00 -17.45
CA LEU A 98 -2.90 -11.56 -16.47
C LEU A 98 -3.89 -10.49 -15.99
N ARG A 99 -5.06 -10.91 -15.46
CA ARG A 99 -6.08 -9.98 -14.91
C ARG A 99 -5.48 -9.04 -13.85
N MET A 100 -4.65 -9.58 -12.96
CA MET A 100 -3.99 -8.81 -11.91
C MET A 100 -3.11 -7.67 -12.47
N HIS A 101 -2.43 -7.89 -13.60
CA HIS A 101 -1.61 -6.86 -14.25
C HIS A 101 -2.44 -5.76 -14.93
N ARG A 102 -3.70 -6.05 -15.31
CA ARG A 102 -4.61 -5.02 -15.84
C ARG A 102 -5.04 -4.07 -14.74
N ILE A 103 -5.44 -4.61 -13.58
CA ILE A 103 -5.80 -3.82 -12.40
C ILE A 103 -4.63 -2.92 -11.99
N LEU A 104 -3.43 -3.50 -11.96
CA LEU A 104 -2.20 -2.77 -11.66
C LEU A 104 -1.94 -1.64 -12.67
N SER A 105 -2.17 -1.88 -13.98
CA SER A 105 -2.01 -0.86 -15.01
C SER A 105 -3.01 0.29 -14.91
N THR A 106 -4.24 0.00 -14.49
CA THR A 106 -5.26 1.02 -14.23
C THR A 106 -4.89 1.87 -13.02
N PHE A 107 -4.42 1.24 -11.95
CA PHE A 107 -4.08 1.95 -10.72
C PHE A 107 -2.80 2.79 -10.85
N MET A 108 -1.78 2.29 -11.57
CA MET A 108 -0.55 3.05 -11.82
C MET A 108 -0.69 4.11 -12.94
N GLY A 109 -1.81 4.13 -13.68
CA GLY A 109 -1.99 5.02 -14.84
C GLY A 109 -1.01 4.79 -15.99
N ARG A 110 -0.28 3.66 -16.00
CA ARG A 110 0.77 3.33 -16.97
C ARG A 110 0.45 2.05 -17.72
N ARG A 111 0.70 2.00 -19.04
CA ARG A 111 0.51 0.77 -19.84
C ARG A 111 1.61 -0.25 -19.52
N LEU A 112 1.34 -1.14 -18.57
CA LEU A 112 2.22 -2.24 -18.23
C LEU A 112 2.12 -3.39 -19.26
N THR A 113 3.25 -3.85 -19.77
CA THR A 113 3.38 -5.01 -20.66
C THR A 113 4.19 -6.11 -20.00
N ARG A 114 3.61 -7.32 -19.91
CA ARG A 114 4.33 -8.50 -19.44
C ARG A 114 5.27 -8.99 -20.54
N ARG A 115 6.52 -9.25 -20.21
CA ARG A 115 7.55 -9.71 -21.16
C ARG A 115 8.35 -10.90 -20.63
N ARG A 116 8.87 -11.71 -21.56
CA ARG A 116 9.80 -12.81 -21.29
C ARG A 116 11.09 -12.61 -22.06
N CYS A 117 12.25 -12.80 -21.46
CA CYS A 117 13.49 -12.87 -22.23
C CYS A 117 13.67 -14.26 -22.85
N ASN A 118 14.07 -14.31 -24.11
CA ASN A 118 14.30 -15.58 -24.82
C ASN A 118 15.63 -16.22 -24.40
N ALA A 119 16.64 -15.43 -24.04
CA ALA A 119 17.96 -15.93 -23.64
C ALA A 119 18.00 -16.46 -22.20
N CYS A 120 17.57 -15.66 -21.22
CA CYS A 120 17.67 -16.02 -19.79
C CYS A 120 16.34 -16.44 -19.14
N LYS A 121 15.25 -16.53 -19.92
CA LYS A 121 13.88 -16.84 -19.45
C LYS A 121 13.32 -15.90 -18.38
N TRP A 122 13.97 -14.75 -18.11
CA TRP A 122 13.45 -13.73 -17.20
C TRP A 122 12.03 -13.34 -17.57
N THR A 123 11.15 -13.19 -16.58
CA THR A 123 9.78 -12.72 -16.77
C THR A 123 9.47 -11.57 -15.85
N GLY A 124 8.99 -10.47 -16.40
CA GLY A 124 8.63 -9.29 -15.63
C GLY A 124 7.63 -8.38 -16.34
N LEU A 125 7.32 -7.26 -15.70
CA LEU A 125 6.50 -6.19 -16.24
C LEU A 125 7.41 -5.07 -16.73
N SER A 126 7.16 -4.61 -17.95
CA SER A 126 7.82 -3.46 -18.59
C SER A 126 6.80 -2.35 -18.78
N VAL A 127 7.25 -1.09 -18.74
CA VAL A 127 6.43 0.07 -19.10
C VAL A 127 6.86 0.54 -20.48
N LYS A 128 5.89 0.76 -21.38
CA LYS A 128 6.16 1.49 -22.62
C LYS A 128 6.10 2.99 -22.28
N TYR A 129 7.26 3.65 -22.24
CA TYR A 129 7.33 5.12 -22.23
C TYR A 129 6.80 5.68 -23.55
#